data_AF-A0A970CCH8-F1
#
_entry.id   AF-A0A970CCH8-F1
#
_cell.length_a   1.000
_cell.length_b   1.000
_cell.length_c   1.000
_cell.angle_alpha   90.00
_cell.angle_beta   90.00
_cell.angle_gamma   90.00
#
_symmetry.space_group_name_H-M   'P 1'
#
loop_
_entity.id
_entity.type
_entity.pdbx_description
1 polymer ?
#
loop_
_entity_poly.entity_id
_entity_poly.type
_entity_poly.pdbx_seq_one_letter_code
_entity_poly.pdbx_strand_id
1 'polypeptide(L)'
;MCIMVISSVERLPAILQKLTRIDISHIYFHNTDAREIGVPFVSLVPFTNLLVCEDAMLDADDFRTGMLLREANKMNIPVVTDSNLGNASAP
;
A
#
# COMPACT_ATOMS: atom_id res chain seq x y z
N MET A 1 -0.09 13.74 3.77
CA MET A 1 0.31 12.77 2.71
C MET A 1 -0.85 11.86 2.36
N CYS A 2 -1.02 11.53 1.09
CA CYS A 2 -1.99 10.53 0.63
C CYS A 2 -1.27 9.19 0.50
N ILE A 3 -1.74 8.16 1.19
CA ILE A 3 -1.12 6.83 1.14
C ILE A 3 -2.12 5.80 0.63
N MET A 4 -1.62 4.78 -0.04
CA MET A 4 -2.39 3.60 -0.42
C MET A 4 -1.95 2.41 0.43
N VAL A 5 -2.90 1.69 1.01
CA VAL A 5 -2.63 0.52 1.86
C VAL A 5 -3.34 -0.68 1.23
N ILE A 6 -2.55 -1.70 0.89
CA ILE A 6 -3.01 -2.98 0.33
C ILE A 6 -2.81 -4.04 1.41
N SER A 7 -3.88 -4.42 2.09
CA SER A 7 -3.81 -5.37 3.21
C SER A 7 -5.17 -6.01 3.50
N SER A 8 -5.16 -7.13 4.20
CA SER A 8 -6.33 -7.72 4.85
C SER A 8 -6.91 -6.78 5.90
N VAL A 9 -8.22 -6.90 6.16
CA VAL A 9 -8.88 -6.06 7.18
C VAL A 9 -8.29 -6.31 8.57
N GLU A 10 -7.88 -7.56 8.84
CA GLU A 10 -7.31 -7.96 10.13
C GLU A 10 -5.97 -7.27 10.43
N ARG A 11 -5.15 -7.02 9.40
CA ARG A 11 -3.81 -6.43 9.57
C ARG A 11 -3.79 -4.91 9.45
N LEU A 12 -4.84 -4.30 8.88
CA LEU A 12 -4.97 -2.85 8.75
C LEU A 12 -4.73 -2.08 10.07
N PRO A 13 -5.29 -2.47 11.24
CA PRO A 13 -5.03 -1.75 12.49
C PRO A 13 -3.55 -1.68 12.88
N ALA A 14 -2.79 -2.76 12.66
CA ALA A 14 -1.37 -2.81 12.95
C ALA A 14 -0.56 -1.89 12.01
N ILE A 15 -0.93 -1.85 10.73
CA ILE A 15 -0.34 -0.94 9.75
C ILE A 15 -0.64 0.53 10.12
N LEU A 16 -1.89 0.84 10.45
CA LEU A 16 -2.30 2.19 10.85
C LEU A 16 -1.55 2.68 12.10
N GLN A 17 -1.30 1.80 13.08
CA GLN A 17 -0.50 2.16 14.25
C GLN A 17 0.93 2.56 13.87
N LYS A 18 1.56 1.83 12.95
CA LYS A 18 2.92 2.17 12.45
C LYS A 18 2.95 3.48 11.67
N LEU A 19 1.84 3.82 11.00
CA LEU A 19 1.66 5.03 10.20
C LEU A 19 1.39 6.30 11.03
N THR A 20 1.04 6.20 12.33
CA THR A 20 0.76 7.36 13.20
C THR A 20 1.92 8.36 13.33
N ARG A 21 3.14 7.96 12.95
CA ARG A 21 4.33 8.83 12.94
C ARG A 21 4.49 9.65 11.67
N ILE A 22 3.59 9.50 10.70
CA ILE A 22 3.62 10.16 9.40
C ILE A 22 2.41 11.09 9.31
N ASP A 23 2.60 12.31 8.80
CA ASP A 23 1.52 13.26 8.59
C ASP A 23 0.66 12.84 7.38
N ILE A 24 -0.38 12.04 7.65
CA ILE A 24 -1.25 11.44 6.65
C ILE A 24 -2.58 12.19 6.61
N SER A 25 -2.90 12.70 5.42
CA SER A 25 -4.15 13.42 5.14
C SER A 25 -5.24 12.49 4.62
N HIS A 26 -4.87 11.45 3.86
CA HIS A 26 -5.82 10.50 3.25
C HIS A 26 -5.21 9.10 3.16
N ILE A 27 -6.04 8.08 3.39
CA ILE A 27 -5.68 6.67 3.26
C ILE A 27 -6.64 6.00 2.28
N TYR A 28 -6.12 5.50 1.17
CA TYR A 28 -6.84 4.62 0.28
C TYR A 28 -6.57 3.18 0.69
N PHE A 29 -7.56 2.54 1.31
CA PHE A 29 -7.44 1.15 1.74
C PHE A 29 -8.00 0.19 0.68
N HIS A 30 -7.22 -0.82 0.36
CA HIS A 30 -7.60 -1.95 -0.47
C HIS A 30 -7.58 -3.23 0.36
N ASN A 31 -8.75 -3.85 0.51
CA ASN A 31 -8.90 -5.12 1.21
C ASN A 31 -8.51 -6.29 0.30
N THR A 32 -7.42 -6.99 0.61
CA THR A 32 -7.00 -8.18 -0.13
C THR A 32 -7.93 -9.38 0.04
N ASP A 33 -8.76 -9.40 1.09
CA ASP A 33 -9.75 -10.46 1.32
C ASP A 33 -10.97 -10.30 0.40
N ALA A 34 -11.19 -9.09 -0.12
CA ALA A 34 -12.22 -8.83 -1.10
C ALA A 34 -11.74 -9.31 -2.49
N ARG A 35 -12.36 -10.38 -3.00
CA ARG A 35 -12.02 -11.00 -4.30
C ARG A 35 -12.17 -10.06 -5.51
N GLU A 36 -12.75 -8.88 -5.32
CA GLU A 36 -12.97 -7.87 -6.34
C GLU A 36 -11.98 -6.71 -6.17
N ILE A 37 -10.88 -6.77 -6.91
CA ILE A 37 -10.08 -5.57 -7.18
C ILE A 37 -10.77 -4.86 -8.32
N GLY A 38 -11.44 -3.76 -8.00
CA GLY A 38 -11.93 -2.87 -9.04
C GLY A 38 -10.76 -2.19 -9.75
N VAL A 39 -10.91 -1.98 -11.05
CA VAL A 39 -10.14 -1.04 -11.90
C VAL A 39 -9.84 0.34 -11.26
N PRO A 40 -10.62 0.90 -10.30
CA PRO A 40 -10.33 2.22 -9.72
C PRO A 40 -8.99 2.34 -8.98
N PHE A 41 -8.42 1.28 -8.42
CA PHE A 41 -7.23 1.42 -7.55
C PHE A 41 -5.96 1.81 -8.30
N VAL A 42 -5.77 1.31 -9.52
CA VAL A 42 -4.61 1.68 -10.35
C VAL A 42 -4.67 3.16 -10.73
N SER A 43 -5.88 3.68 -10.98
CA SER A 43 -6.10 5.10 -11.28
C SER A 43 -5.83 6.03 -10.10
N LEU A 44 -5.78 5.51 -8.87
CA LEU A 44 -5.46 6.29 -7.68
C LEU A 44 -3.96 6.41 -7.42
N VAL A 45 -3.13 5.54 -8.01
CA VAL A 45 -1.67 5.53 -7.85
C VAL A 45 -1.05 6.92 -8.08
N PRO A 46 -1.37 7.67 -9.15
CA PRO A 46 -0.80 9.01 -9.35
C PRO A 46 -1.07 10.02 -8.22
N PHE A 47 -2.08 9.78 -7.39
CA PHE A 47 -2.46 10.64 -6.28
C PHE A 47 -1.91 10.17 -4.93
N THR A 48 -1.06 9.14 -4.93
CA THR A 48 -0.47 8.55 -3.74
C THR A 48 1.00 8.93 -3.61
N ASN A 49 1.43 9.22 -2.39
CA ASN A 49 2.81 9.52 -2.03
C ASN A 49 3.58 8.28 -1.58
N LEU A 50 2.86 7.23 -1.15
CA LEU A 50 3.42 6.01 -0.60
C LEU A 50 2.42 4.87 -0.79
N LEU A 51 2.92 3.71 -1.21
CA LEU A 51 2.16 2.48 -1.26
C LEU A 51 2.67 1.54 -0.17
N VAL A 52 1.78 1.10 0.71
CA VAL A 52 2.06 0.16 1.78
C VAL A 52 1.37 -1.14 1.45
N CYS A 53 2.09 -2.25 1.51
CA CYS A 53 1.53 -3.57 1.25
C CYS A 53 2.00 -4.61 2.27
N GLU A 54 1.32 -5.74 2.35
CA GLU A 54 1.83 -6.88 3.12
C GLU A 54 3.04 -7.50 2.43
N ASP A 55 3.98 -8.07 3.20
CA ASP A 55 5.20 -8.69 2.63
C ASP A 55 4.88 -9.78 1.60
N ALA A 56 3.85 -10.58 1.86
CA ALA A 56 3.38 -11.64 0.96
C ALA A 56 2.83 -11.11 -0.39
N MET A 57 2.52 -9.81 -0.47
CA MET A 57 1.99 -9.19 -1.69
C MET A 57 3.07 -8.77 -2.68
N LEU A 58 4.35 -8.70 -2.25
CA LEU A 58 5.46 -8.42 -3.18
C LEU A 58 5.75 -9.59 -4.12
N ASP A 59 5.61 -10.81 -3.61
CA ASP A 59 5.86 -12.05 -4.34
C ASP A 59 4.57 -12.68 -4.89
N ALA A 60 3.43 -12.04 -4.63
CA ALA A 60 2.15 -12.51 -5.15
C ALA A 60 2.11 -12.32 -6.66
N ASP A 61 2.07 -13.44 -7.39
CA ASP A 61 1.89 -13.49 -8.85
C ASP A 61 0.46 -13.10 -9.28
N ASP A 62 -0.29 -12.42 -8.41
CA ASP A 62 -1.58 -11.85 -8.76
C ASP A 62 -1.36 -10.70 -9.72
N PHE A 63 -1.86 -10.87 -10.95
CA PHE A 63 -1.88 -9.90 -12.04
C PHE A 63 -2.25 -8.49 -11.58
N ARG A 64 -3.14 -8.38 -10.58
CA ARG A 64 -3.69 -7.11 -10.12
C ARG A 64 -2.74 -6.35 -9.21
N THR A 65 -2.15 -7.02 -8.22
CA THR A 65 -1.11 -6.45 -7.34
C THR A 65 0.14 -6.12 -8.15
N GLY A 66 0.53 -7.00 -9.07
CA GLY A 66 1.64 -6.76 -10.00
C GLY A 66 1.45 -5.52 -10.86
N MET A 67 0.22 -5.26 -11.35
CA MET A 67 -0.09 -4.05 -12.11
C MET A 67 0.02 -2.78 -11.25
N LEU A 68 -0.45 -2.82 -10.00
CA LEU A 68 -0.33 -1.72 -9.03
C LEU A 68 1.14 -1.39 -8.73
N LEU A 69 1.94 -2.40 -8.42
CA LEU A 69 3.37 -2.26 -8.15
C LEU A 69 4.11 -1.73 -9.38
N ARG A 70 3.75 -2.18 -10.59
CA ARG A 70 4.33 -1.71 -11.84
C ARG A 70 4.04 -0.24 -12.09
N GLU A 71 2.81 0.22 -11.85
CA GLU A 71 2.44 1.63 -12.01
C GLU A 71 3.10 2.51 -10.93
N ALA A 72 3.15 2.06 -9.68
CA ALA A 72 3.87 2.76 -8.62
C ALA A 72 5.35 2.95 -8.99
N ASN A 73 6.00 1.90 -9.50
CA ASN A 73 7.38 1.96 -9.95
C ASN A 73 7.58 2.94 -11.13
N LYS A 74 6.69 2.92 -12.14
CA LYS A 74 6.74 3.87 -13.27
C LYS A 74 6.67 5.33 -12.81
N MET A 75 5.94 5.60 -11.73
CA MET A 75 5.76 6.94 -11.18
C MET A 75 6.74 7.29 -10.06
N ASN A 76 7.72 6.44 -9.78
CA ASN A 76 8.68 6.58 -8.66
C ASN A 76 7.98 6.73 -7.29
N ILE A 77 6.82 6.09 -7.13
CA ILE A 77 6.12 6.06 -5.84
C ILE A 77 6.76 4.98 -4.98
N PRO A 78 7.23 5.31 -3.77
CA PRO A 78 7.84 4.34 -2.89
C PRO A 78 6.84 3.27 -2.49
N VAL A 79 7.27 2.02 -2.56
CA VAL A 79 6.54 0.85 -2.07
C VAL A 79 7.24 0.35 -0.80
N VAL A 80 6.49 0.23 0.29
CA VAL A 80 6.99 -0.23 1.58
C VAL A 80 6.14 -1.39 2.06
N THR A 81 6.76 -2.40 2.67
CA THR A 81 6.01 -3.49 3.28
C THR A 81 5.66 -3.21 4.73
N ASP A 82 4.65 -3.89 5.26
CA ASP A 82 4.28 -3.84 6.67
C ASP A 82 5.48 -4.08 7.60
N SER A 83 6.37 -5.02 7.26
CA SER A 83 7.60 -5.28 8.03
C SER A 83 8.60 -4.12 7.97
N ASN A 84 8.70 -3.44 6.83
CA ASN A 84 9.65 -2.35 6.63
C ASN A 84 9.12 -0.98 7.07
N LEU A 85 7.81 -0.86 7.30
CA LEU A 85 7.17 0.39 7.72
C LEU A 85 7.68 0.89 9.09
N GLY A 86 8.12 -0.02 9.96
CA GLY A 86 8.79 0.32 11.22
C GLY A 86 10.24 0.79 11.05
N ASN A 87 10.96 0.25 10.06
CA ASN A 87 12.37 0.54 9.81
C ASN A 87 12.60 1.79 8.95
N ALA A 88 11.62 2.20 8.16
CA ALA A 88 11.64 3.47 7.41
C ALA A 88 11.55 4.72 8.32
N SER A 89 11.44 4.52 9.64
CA SER A 89 11.38 5.58 10.65
C SER A 89 12.67 5.74 11.47
N ALA A 90 13.77 5.06 11.11
CA ALA A 90 15.08 5.35 11.68
C ALA A 90 15.74 6.52 10.91
N PRO A 91 16.15 7.61 11.59
CA PRO A 91 16.82 8.75 10.97
C PRO A 91 18.18 8.39 10.37
#